data_AF-I8UH88-F1
#
_entry.id   AF-I8UH88-F1
#
_cell.length_a   1.000
_cell.length_b   1.000
_cell.length_c   1.000
_cell.angle_alpha   90.00
_cell.angle_beta   90.00
_cell.angle_gamma   90.00
#
_symmetry.space_group_name_H-M   'P 1'
#
loop_
_entity.id
_entity.type
_entity.pdbx_description
1 polymer ?
#
loop_
_entity_poly.entity_id
_entity_poly.type
_entity_poly.pdbx_seq_one_letter_code
_entity_poly.pdbx_strand_id
1 'polypeptide(L)'
;MKTGKTLVLLIALSSLIACSNQKTNTTAESKTQHQPSAEHGAADLRQETTGVATLPSFLQKKPEEMQVLYQAVAQHKKLLEKIPCYCGCGDSVHHKNNYDCFVHENKQNGAIVWDDHGTKCGVCLEIAAQSIMDYKNGKSVKEIRKKIDTTYEKKQGKPTPTPSI
;
A
#
# COMPACT_ATOMS: atom_id res chain seq x y z
N MET A 1 41.68 -42.51 -47.01
CA MET A 1 41.20 -43.91 -46.98
C MET A 1 40.38 -44.12 -45.72
N LYS A 2 39.33 -44.95 -45.84
CA LYS A 2 38.32 -45.37 -44.84
C LYS A 2 37.09 -44.45 -44.69
N THR A 3 36.23 -44.67 -45.66
CA THR A 3 34.76 -44.59 -45.71
C THR A 3 34.05 -45.09 -44.45
N GLY A 4 33.00 -44.38 -44.02
CA GLY A 4 32.01 -44.84 -43.04
C GLY A 4 30.61 -44.43 -43.48
N LYS A 5 29.79 -45.43 -43.77
CA LYS A 5 28.50 -45.37 -44.49
C LYS A 5 27.39 -44.61 -43.73
N THR A 6 26.60 -43.92 -44.54
CA THR A 6 25.27 -43.34 -44.30
C THR A 6 24.29 -44.35 -43.70
N LEU A 7 23.47 -43.91 -42.72
CA LEU A 7 22.14 -44.47 -42.49
C LEU A 7 21.15 -43.31 -42.47
N VAL A 8 20.39 -43.20 -43.56
CA VAL A 8 19.27 -42.29 -43.74
C VAL A 8 18.07 -42.90 -43.01
N LEU A 9 17.46 -42.15 -42.08
CA LEU A 9 16.11 -42.44 -41.62
C LEU A 9 15.24 -41.20 -41.90
N LEU A 10 14.50 -41.28 -43.01
CA LEU A 10 13.45 -40.36 -43.41
C LEU A 10 12.21 -40.62 -42.56
N ILE A 11 11.79 -39.64 -41.76
CA ILE A 11 10.41 -39.54 -41.27
C ILE A 11 9.94 -38.11 -41.54
N ALA A 12 9.21 -37.96 -42.63
CA ALA A 12 8.43 -36.78 -42.96
C ALA A 12 6.96 -37.20 -43.02
N LEU A 13 6.10 -36.49 -42.29
CA LEU A 13 4.77 -35.98 -42.69
C LEU A 13 4.11 -35.39 -41.42
N SER A 14 4.05 -34.06 -41.26
CA SER A 14 2.92 -33.17 -41.66
C SER A 14 1.64 -33.45 -40.85
N SER A 15 0.82 -32.53 -40.35
CA SER A 15 0.79 -31.08 -40.20
C SER A 15 -0.59 -30.74 -39.60
N LEU A 16 -0.67 -29.68 -38.78
CA LEU A 16 -1.86 -28.81 -38.54
C LEU A 16 -3.04 -29.33 -37.68
N ILE A 17 -3.12 -28.81 -36.45
CA ILE A 17 -4.38 -28.48 -35.74
C ILE A 17 -4.13 -27.11 -35.08
N ALA A 18 -4.40 -26.00 -35.77
CA ALA A 18 -5.67 -25.25 -35.82
C ALA A 18 -6.02 -24.55 -34.49
N CYS A 19 -5.72 -23.24 -34.41
CA CYS A 19 -6.35 -22.30 -33.47
C CYS A 19 -7.57 -21.67 -34.15
N SER A 20 -8.73 -21.59 -33.49
CA SER A 20 -9.62 -20.41 -33.52
C SER A 20 -10.82 -20.55 -32.57
N ASN A 21 -11.27 -19.41 -32.06
CA ASN A 21 -12.21 -19.22 -30.96
C ASN A 21 -13.46 -18.47 -31.48
N GLN A 22 -14.70 -18.92 -31.18
CA GLN A 22 -15.85 -18.09 -30.73
C GLN A 22 -17.24 -18.74 -30.87
N LYS A 23 -18.01 -18.56 -29.78
CA LYS A 23 -19.49 -18.49 -29.61
C LYS A 23 -20.27 -19.77 -29.94
N THR A 24 -21.12 -20.27 -29.04
CA THR A 24 -22.30 -19.58 -28.50
C THR A 24 -22.68 -20.12 -27.11
N ASN A 25 -23.07 -19.24 -26.20
CA ASN A 25 -24.25 -19.50 -25.38
C ASN A 25 -24.88 -18.17 -24.95
N THR A 26 -26.19 -18.21 -25.02
CA THR A 26 -27.15 -17.11 -25.07
C THR A 26 -27.37 -16.48 -23.70
N THR A 27 -27.59 -15.16 -23.76
CA THR A 27 -28.12 -14.21 -22.76
C THR A 27 -28.87 -14.76 -21.54
N ALA A 28 -28.46 -14.32 -20.35
CA ALA A 28 -29.34 -13.76 -19.33
C ALA A 28 -28.57 -12.71 -18.52
N GLU A 29 -29.29 -11.67 -18.11
CA GLU A 29 -28.86 -10.33 -17.71
C GLU A 29 -27.91 -10.24 -16.50
N SER A 30 -26.96 -9.30 -16.55
CA SER A 30 -26.66 -8.44 -15.39
C SER A 30 -26.01 -7.13 -15.84
N LYS A 31 -26.61 -6.03 -15.40
CA LYS A 31 -26.19 -4.64 -15.59
C LYS A 31 -24.91 -4.33 -14.80
N THR A 32 -24.12 -3.39 -15.32
CA THR A 32 -23.21 -2.49 -14.57
C THR A 32 -21.94 -3.21 -14.05
N GLN A 33 -20.70 -2.76 -14.24
CA GLN A 33 -20.15 -1.42 -14.28
C GLN A 33 -18.74 -1.42 -14.92
N HIS A 34 -18.37 -0.26 -15.42
CA HIS A 34 -17.05 0.13 -15.89
C HIS A 34 -15.97 -0.23 -14.85
N GLN A 35 -15.07 -1.17 -15.17
CA GLN A 35 -13.84 -1.39 -14.40
C GLN A 35 -12.87 -0.25 -14.71
N PRO A 36 -12.46 0.59 -13.74
CA PRO A 36 -11.22 1.33 -13.91
C PRO A 36 -10.07 0.33 -13.72
N SER A 37 -9.19 0.26 -14.70
CA SER A 37 -7.91 -0.45 -14.60
C SER A 37 -7.16 0.02 -13.37
N ALA A 38 -7.08 -0.82 -12.34
CA ALA A 38 -6.22 -0.60 -11.20
C ALA A 38 -4.78 -0.87 -11.61
N GLU A 39 -3.95 0.17 -11.53
CA GLU A 39 -2.51 0.07 -11.74
C GLU A 39 -1.87 -0.94 -10.77
N HIS A 40 -0.90 -1.68 -11.28
CA HIS A 40 -0.30 -2.87 -10.67
C HIS A 40 0.53 -2.54 -9.42
N GLY A 41 -0.09 -2.63 -8.25
CA GLY A 41 0.54 -2.82 -6.95
C GLY A 41 -0.19 -3.92 -6.17
N ALA A 42 0.53 -4.76 -5.44
CA ALA A 42 -0.12 -5.74 -4.56
C ALA A 42 -1.01 -5.01 -3.54
N ALA A 43 -2.24 -5.48 -3.37
CA ALA A 43 -3.19 -4.92 -2.42
C ALA A 43 -2.60 -4.88 -0.99
N ASP A 44 -3.04 -3.91 -0.20
CA ASP A 44 -2.59 -3.78 1.18
C ASP A 44 -3.08 -4.94 2.07
N LEU A 45 -2.22 -5.38 2.97
CA LEU A 45 -2.51 -6.38 3.99
C LEU A 45 -3.05 -5.66 5.22
N ARG A 46 -4.22 -6.10 5.68
CA ARG A 46 -4.83 -5.63 6.91
C ARG A 46 -4.90 -6.73 7.94
N GLN A 47 -4.53 -6.41 9.17
CA GLN A 47 -4.53 -7.36 10.27
C GLN A 47 -5.10 -6.72 11.54
N GLU A 48 -6.02 -7.44 12.17
CA GLU A 48 -6.56 -7.05 13.47
C GLU A 48 -5.69 -7.57 14.62
N THR A 49 -5.59 -6.78 15.68
CA THR A 49 -4.96 -7.15 16.95
C THR A 49 -5.80 -6.61 18.10
N THR A 50 -5.54 -7.10 19.31
CA THR A 50 -6.28 -6.70 20.51
C THR A 50 -6.06 -5.25 20.94
N GLY A 51 -5.06 -4.56 20.37
CA GLY A 51 -4.78 -3.15 20.65
C GLY A 51 -3.32 -2.78 20.47
N VAL A 52 -2.95 -1.58 20.90
CA VAL A 52 -1.62 -0.97 20.67
C VAL A 52 -0.42 -1.75 21.21
N ALA A 53 -0.62 -2.61 22.22
CA ALA A 53 0.43 -3.44 22.80
C ALA A 53 0.75 -4.68 21.94
N THR A 54 -0.13 -5.05 21.00
CA THR A 54 0.03 -6.22 20.16
C THR A 54 0.17 -5.76 18.71
N LEU A 55 1.39 -5.83 18.17
CA LEU A 55 1.66 -5.47 16.78
C LEU A 55 1.24 -6.59 15.81
N PRO A 56 0.86 -6.26 14.57
CA PRO A 56 0.46 -7.24 13.57
C PRO A 56 1.66 -8.08 13.10
N SER A 57 1.38 -9.30 12.66
CA SER A 57 2.39 -10.28 12.26
C SER A 57 3.22 -9.85 11.06
N PHE A 58 2.67 -9.02 10.16
CA PHE A 58 3.39 -8.49 9.00
C PHE A 58 4.58 -7.60 9.40
N LEU A 59 4.65 -7.13 10.65
CA LEU A 59 5.78 -6.36 11.18
C LEU A 59 6.92 -7.22 11.73
N GLN A 60 6.71 -8.52 12.00
CA GLN A 60 7.70 -9.36 12.70
C GLN A 60 9.06 -9.43 11.98
N LYS A 61 9.07 -9.31 10.64
CA LYS A 61 10.29 -9.35 9.83
C LYS A 61 10.75 -7.96 9.38
N LYS A 62 10.11 -6.89 9.86
CA LYS A 62 10.49 -5.51 9.55
C LYS A 62 11.55 -5.02 10.55
N PRO A 63 12.37 -4.02 10.19
CA PRO A 63 13.32 -3.39 11.12
C PRO A 63 12.62 -2.96 12.41
N GLU A 64 13.32 -3.08 13.54
CA GLU A 64 12.77 -2.76 14.86
C GLU A 64 12.24 -1.32 14.93
N GLU A 65 12.92 -0.38 14.28
CA GLU A 65 12.52 1.02 14.22
C GLU A 65 11.15 1.21 13.55
N MET A 66 10.84 0.39 12.54
CA MET A 66 9.53 0.41 11.89
C MET A 66 8.45 -0.15 12.83
N GLN A 67 8.76 -1.20 13.59
CA GLN A 67 7.81 -1.78 14.56
C GLN A 67 7.49 -0.76 15.66
N VAL A 68 8.52 -0.12 16.21
CA VAL A 68 8.40 0.96 17.21
C VAL A 68 7.60 2.13 16.66
N LEU A 69 7.84 2.53 15.40
CA LEU A 69 7.09 3.61 14.77
C LEU A 69 5.61 3.25 14.60
N TYR A 70 5.27 2.03 14.16
CA TYR A 70 3.88 1.58 14.06
C TYR A 70 3.16 1.66 15.42
N GLN A 71 3.82 1.19 16.48
CA GLN A 71 3.26 1.31 17.83
C GLN A 71 3.06 2.78 18.23
N ALA A 72 4.05 3.63 17.98
CA ALA A 72 3.98 5.05 18.29
C ALA A 72 2.87 5.76 17.49
N VAL A 73 2.67 5.41 16.22
CA VAL A 73 1.59 5.95 15.39
C VAL A 73 0.23 5.70 16.05
N ALA A 74 -0.04 4.46 16.48
CA ALA A 74 -1.29 4.12 17.18
C ALA A 74 -1.50 4.92 18.47
N GLN A 75 -0.43 5.24 19.21
CA GLN A 75 -0.48 6.09 20.41
C GLN A 75 -0.70 7.58 20.11
N HIS A 76 -0.35 8.04 18.90
CA HIS A 76 -0.37 9.46 18.52
C HIS A 76 -1.47 9.79 17.49
N LYS A 77 -2.57 9.06 17.49
CA LYS A 77 -3.71 9.25 16.58
C LYS A 77 -4.15 10.72 16.43
N LYS A 78 -4.45 11.39 17.55
CA LYS A 78 -4.95 12.78 17.54
C LYS A 78 -4.00 13.77 16.85
N LEU A 79 -2.70 13.53 16.96
CA LEU A 79 -1.68 14.32 16.28
C LEU A 79 -1.69 14.00 14.77
N LEU A 80 -1.53 12.73 14.43
CA LEU A 80 -1.31 12.30 13.04
C LEU A 80 -2.56 12.44 12.17
N GLU A 81 -3.76 12.45 12.76
CA GLU A 81 -5.00 12.83 12.06
C GLU A 81 -5.04 14.29 11.62
N LYS A 82 -4.14 15.14 12.13
CA LYS A 82 -3.98 16.55 11.74
C LYS A 82 -2.81 16.78 10.78
N ILE A 83 -2.04 15.75 10.48
CA ILE A 83 -0.86 15.82 9.62
C ILE A 83 -1.16 15.12 8.28
N PRO A 84 -1.05 15.82 7.14
CA PRO A 84 -1.22 15.21 5.83
C PRO A 84 -0.04 14.32 5.46
N CYS A 85 -0.30 13.34 4.61
CA CYS A 85 0.75 12.60 3.90
C CYS A 85 0.89 13.14 2.48
N TYR A 86 2.12 13.31 2.02
CA TYR A 86 2.47 13.83 0.69
C TYR A 86 3.00 12.73 -0.26
N CYS A 87 2.74 11.45 0.03
CA CYS A 87 3.14 10.30 -0.81
C CYS A 87 2.52 10.30 -2.21
N GLY A 88 1.47 11.09 -2.45
CA GLY A 88 0.64 11.05 -3.67
C GLY A 88 -0.36 9.89 -3.73
N CYS A 89 -0.34 8.98 -2.76
CA CYS A 89 -1.19 7.81 -2.67
C CYS A 89 -2.59 8.08 -2.06
N GLY A 90 -2.81 9.25 -1.45
CA GLY A 90 -3.99 9.52 -0.63
C GLY A 90 -5.34 9.26 -1.30
N ASP A 91 -5.53 9.79 -2.53
CA ASP A 91 -6.82 9.67 -3.23
C ASP A 91 -7.09 8.25 -3.72
N SER A 92 -6.06 7.48 -4.11
CA SER A 92 -6.24 6.13 -4.68
C SER A 92 -6.63 5.09 -3.62
N VAL A 93 -6.17 5.27 -2.38
CA VAL A 93 -6.48 4.39 -1.25
C VAL A 93 -7.39 5.03 -0.21
N HIS A 94 -7.93 6.22 -0.50
CA HIS A 94 -8.85 6.98 0.36
C HIS A 94 -8.29 7.34 1.75
N HIS A 95 -6.98 7.52 1.88
CA HIS A 95 -6.35 7.98 3.12
C HIS A 95 -6.57 9.47 3.32
N LYS A 96 -7.01 9.86 4.52
CA LYS A 96 -7.36 11.25 4.85
C LYS A 96 -6.22 12.03 5.47
N ASN A 97 -5.23 11.34 6.03
CA ASN A 97 -4.12 11.91 6.79
C ASN A 97 -3.00 10.86 6.94
N ASN A 98 -1.91 11.22 7.61
CA ASN A 98 -0.77 10.33 7.80
C ASN A 98 -1.07 9.11 8.71
N TYR A 99 -2.02 9.20 9.64
CA TYR A 99 -2.42 8.07 10.49
C TYR A 99 -3.03 6.92 9.67
N ASP A 100 -3.87 7.24 8.69
CA ASP A 100 -4.55 6.26 7.84
C ASP A 100 -3.56 5.39 7.03
N CYS A 101 -2.32 5.85 6.83
CA CYS A 101 -1.25 5.06 6.20
C CYS A 101 -0.84 3.82 7.01
N PHE A 102 -1.20 3.73 8.29
CA PHE A 102 -0.75 2.69 9.22
C PHE A 102 -1.90 1.94 9.88
N VAL A 103 -3.03 2.61 10.07
CA VAL A 103 -4.19 2.08 10.77
C VAL A 103 -5.42 2.27 9.91
N HIS A 104 -6.04 1.16 9.55
CA HIS A 104 -7.28 1.15 8.80
C HIS A 104 -8.48 1.48 9.69
N GLU A 105 -8.54 0.90 10.90
CA GLU A 105 -9.67 1.05 11.81
C GLU A 105 -9.25 0.97 13.28
N ASN A 106 -9.86 1.80 14.12
CA ASN A 106 -9.86 1.60 15.57
C ASN A 106 -11.26 1.17 15.99
N LYS A 107 -11.38 -0.05 16.51
CA LYS A 107 -12.67 -0.62 16.91
C LYS A 107 -13.10 -0.14 18.29
N GLN A 108 -14.40 -0.16 18.55
CA GLN A 108 -14.99 0.25 19.83
C GLN A 108 -14.51 -0.60 21.02
N ASN A 109 -14.15 -1.86 20.79
CA ASN A 109 -13.63 -2.78 21.79
C ASN A 109 -12.12 -2.60 22.08
N GLY A 110 -11.47 -1.60 21.49
CA GLY A 110 -10.03 -1.33 21.64
C GLY A 110 -9.13 -2.09 20.67
N ALA A 111 -9.67 -3.00 19.86
CA ALA A 111 -8.91 -3.66 18.80
C ALA A 111 -8.53 -2.67 17.70
N ILE A 112 -7.39 -2.93 17.06
CA ILE A 112 -6.86 -2.11 15.97
C ILE A 112 -6.73 -2.98 14.73
N VAL A 113 -7.30 -2.52 13.61
CA VAL A 113 -7.04 -3.06 12.28
C VAL A 113 -5.92 -2.24 11.67
N TRP A 114 -4.73 -2.84 11.62
CA TRP A 114 -3.54 -2.24 11.05
C TRP A 114 -3.53 -2.37 9.53
N ASP A 115 -2.83 -1.47 8.86
CA ASP A 115 -2.63 -1.47 7.42
C ASP A 115 -1.12 -1.51 7.10
N ASP A 116 -0.68 -2.43 6.24
CA ASP A 116 0.74 -2.57 5.90
C ASP A 116 1.25 -1.51 4.91
N HIS A 117 0.36 -0.65 4.39
CA HIS A 117 0.67 0.38 3.42
C HIS A 117 1.89 1.23 3.82
N GLY A 118 1.93 1.69 5.07
CA GLY A 118 3.02 2.49 5.61
C GLY A 118 4.38 1.78 5.56
N THR A 119 4.42 0.44 5.52
CA THR A 119 5.68 -0.32 5.40
C THR A 119 6.31 -0.22 4.01
N LYS A 120 5.57 0.26 3.01
CA LYS A 120 5.95 0.33 1.60
C LYS A 120 6.33 1.74 1.15
N CYS A 121 6.22 2.76 2.03
CA CYS A 121 6.41 4.16 1.65
C CYS A 121 7.28 4.92 2.68
N GLY A 122 8.47 5.33 2.27
CA GLY A 122 9.39 6.12 3.10
C GLY A 122 8.80 7.46 3.56
N VAL A 123 8.04 8.15 2.69
CA VAL A 123 7.40 9.44 3.01
C VAL A 123 6.39 9.29 4.15
N CYS A 124 5.59 8.22 4.15
CA CYS A 124 4.65 7.94 5.24
C CYS A 124 5.38 7.80 6.58
N LEU A 125 6.47 7.05 6.59
CA LEU A 125 7.30 6.78 7.77
C LEU A 125 8.00 8.04 8.28
N GLU A 126 8.63 8.80 7.39
CA GLU A 126 9.34 10.03 7.74
C GLU A 126 8.41 11.09 8.35
N ILE A 127 7.26 11.33 7.73
CA ILE A 127 6.27 12.29 8.23
C ILE A 127 5.79 11.88 9.63
N ALA A 128 5.47 10.59 9.82
CA ALA A 128 5.02 10.07 11.11
C ALA A 128 6.09 10.25 12.19
N ALA A 129 7.31 9.78 11.92
CA ALA A 129 8.42 9.84 12.85
C ALA A 129 8.76 11.30 13.21
N GLN A 130 8.88 12.18 12.22
CA GLN A 130 9.21 13.58 12.44
C GLN A 130 8.11 14.30 13.23
N SER A 131 6.84 14.03 12.92
CA SER A 131 5.71 14.66 13.62
C SER A 131 5.65 14.24 15.08
N ILE A 132 5.81 12.94 15.36
CA ILE A 132 5.83 12.41 16.73
C ILE A 132 7.03 12.97 17.51
N MET A 133 8.23 12.99 16.90
CA MET A 133 9.43 13.54 17.53
C MET A 133 9.27 15.03 17.86
N ASP A 134 8.78 15.83 16.92
CA ASP A 134 8.55 17.26 17.15
C ASP A 134 7.49 17.51 18.23
N TYR A 135 6.44 16.68 18.27
CA TYR A 135 5.41 16.75 19.32
C TYR A 135 5.99 16.42 20.70
N LYS A 136 6.79 15.36 20.81
CA LYS A 136 7.51 15.00 22.05
C LYS A 136 8.49 16.08 22.50
N ASN A 137 9.03 16.85 21.57
CA ASN A 137 9.89 18.00 21.84
C ASN A 137 9.11 19.28 22.17
N GLY A 138 7.79 19.19 22.37
CA GLY A 138 6.96 20.31 22.86
C GLY A 138 6.43 21.24 21.79
N LYS A 139 6.62 20.93 20.50
CA LYS A 139 6.01 21.74 19.42
C LYS A 139 4.50 21.56 19.39
N SER A 140 3.78 22.65 19.11
CA SER A 140 2.34 22.57 18.89
C SER A 140 2.01 21.83 17.60
N VAL A 141 0.81 21.22 17.54
CA VAL A 141 0.32 20.53 16.33
C VAL A 141 0.33 21.45 15.11
N LYS A 142 0.05 22.75 15.29
CA LYS A 142 0.07 23.75 14.22
C LYS A 142 1.48 24.01 13.67
N GLU A 143 2.48 24.10 14.55
CA GLU A 143 3.88 24.24 14.13
C GLU A 143 4.37 23.00 13.38
N ILE A 144 3.99 21.82 13.86
CA ILE A 144 4.30 20.54 13.19
C ILE A 144 3.66 20.50 11.81
N ARG A 145 2.35 20.79 11.74
CA ARG A 145 1.60 20.85 10.47
C ARG A 145 2.28 21.81 9.48
N LYS A 146 2.57 23.04 9.90
CA LYS A 146 3.25 24.03 9.06
C LYS A 146 4.61 23.53 8.58
N LYS A 147 5.39 22.88 9.45
CA LYS A 147 6.71 22.33 9.09
C LYS A 147 6.58 21.22 8.05
N ILE A 148 5.66 20.27 8.21
CA ILE A 148 5.42 19.20 7.25
C ILE A 148 4.97 19.77 5.91
N ASP A 149 3.98 20.67 5.91
CA ASP A 149 3.47 21.29 4.68
C ASP A 149 4.61 22.00 3.94
N THR A 150 5.38 22.87 4.62
CA THR A 150 6.51 23.59 4.02
C THR A 150 7.59 22.64 3.45
N THR A 151 7.82 21.51 4.10
CA THR A 151 8.87 20.56 3.72
C THR A 151 8.50 19.78 2.47
N TYR A 152 7.24 19.36 2.35
CA TYR A 152 6.80 18.40 1.34
C TYR A 152 5.96 19.00 0.20
N GLU A 153 5.26 20.13 0.40
CA GLU A 153 4.38 20.74 -0.63
C GLU A 153 5.09 21.06 -1.95
N LYS A 154 6.39 21.37 -1.89
CA LYS A 154 7.20 21.76 -3.07
C LYS A 154 7.93 20.59 -3.71
N LYS A 155 8.01 19.46 -3.01
CA LYS A 155 8.91 18.34 -3.36
C LYS A 155 8.18 17.08 -3.77
N GLN A 156 6.95 16.89 -3.28
CA GLN A 156 6.21 15.64 -3.43
C GLN A 156 4.73 15.92 -3.77
N GLY A 157 3.99 14.86 -4.11
CA GLY A 157 2.65 14.92 -4.70
C GLY A 157 1.57 15.58 -3.83
N LYS A 158 0.33 15.60 -4.37
CA LYS A 158 -0.86 16.17 -3.70
C LYS A 158 -1.01 15.57 -2.28
N PRO A 159 -1.22 16.41 -1.24
CA PRO A 159 -1.44 15.90 0.11
C PRO A 159 -2.76 15.14 0.21
N THR A 160 -2.84 14.22 1.19
CA THR A 160 -4.12 13.71 1.67
C THR A 160 -5.06 14.86 2.08
N PRO A 161 -6.40 14.72 1.97
CA PRO A 161 -7.38 15.76 2.28
C PRO A 161 -7.53 16.00 3.79
N THR A 162 -6.44 16.35 4.46
CA THR A 162 -6.38 16.58 5.91
C THR A 162 -6.81 18.02 6.23
N PRO A 163 -7.87 18.23 7.05
CA PRO A 163 -8.33 19.56 7.40
C PRO A 163 -7.22 20.44 7.95
N SER A 164 -7.24 21.72 7.59
CA SER A 164 -6.30 22.73 8.10
C SER A 164 -6.57 23.07 9.57
N ILE A 165 -5.54 23.52 10.30
CA ILE A 165 -5.57 23.89 11.72
C ILE A 165 -4.69 25.11 12.03
#